data_AF-A0A962YWC6-F1
#
_entry.id   AF-A0A962YWC6-F1
#
_cell.length_a   1.000
_cell.length_b   1.000
_cell.length_c   1.000
_cell.angle_alpha   90.00
_cell.angle_beta   90.00
_cell.angle_gamma   90.00
#
_symmetry.space_group_name_H-M   'P 1'
#
loop_
_entity.id
_entity.type
_entity.pdbx_description
1 polymer ?
#
loop_
_entity_poly.entity_id
_entity_poly.type
_entity_poly.pdbx_seq_one_letter_code
_entity_poly.pdbx_strand_id
1 'polypeptide(L)'
;MKTYTTMDAIGDIFVIYGIVIVVSMLVAVVIRGIVWALSRSPAQEAPTVPAKPTPALRPAVEGVPQEHLAVITATIAAMLGAHRIVHIETPGRGYSWTAEARTVHHTSHTPHKP
;
A
#
# COMPACT_ATOMS: atom_id res chain seq x y z
N MET A 1 4.04 50.17 -2.76
CA MET A 1 2.94 49.19 -2.94
C MET A 1 2.89 48.84 -4.42
N LYS A 2 3.24 47.60 -4.79
CA LYS A 2 3.15 47.14 -6.19
C LYS A 2 1.68 46.82 -6.46
N THR A 3 1.07 47.55 -7.39
CA THR A 3 -0.33 47.34 -7.75
C THR A 3 -0.44 46.00 -8.46
N TYR A 4 -1.00 45.01 -7.79
CA TYR A 4 -1.27 43.70 -8.38
C TYR A 4 -2.39 43.88 -9.40
N THR A 5 -2.08 43.78 -10.68
CA THR A 5 -3.07 43.96 -11.74
C THR A 5 -3.76 42.64 -12.05
N THR A 6 -4.96 42.69 -12.61
CA THR A 6 -5.69 41.50 -13.07
C THR A 6 -4.87 40.67 -14.06
N MET A 7 -3.96 41.28 -14.84
CA MET A 7 -3.05 40.55 -15.72
C MET A 7 -2.04 39.68 -14.96
N ASP A 8 -1.57 40.12 -13.78
CA ASP A 8 -0.66 39.32 -12.94
C ASP A 8 -1.41 38.12 -12.35
N ALA A 9 -2.65 38.33 -11.91
CA ALA A 9 -3.50 37.27 -11.39
C ALA A 9 -3.79 36.18 -12.42
N ILE A 10 -4.02 36.57 -13.68
CA ILE A 10 -4.25 35.63 -14.78
C ILE A 10 -2.97 34.82 -15.05
N GLY A 11 -1.81 35.47 -15.09
CA GLY A 11 -0.53 34.79 -15.28
C GLY A 11 -0.24 33.77 -14.18
N ASP A 12 -0.45 34.16 -12.93
CA ASP A 12 -0.22 33.30 -11.76
C ASP A 12 -1.12 32.07 -11.76
N ILE A 13 -2.40 32.22 -12.14
CA ILE A 13 -3.34 31.11 -12.31
C ILE A 13 -2.81 30.06 -13.29
N PHE A 14 -2.33 30.47 -14.46
CA PHE A 14 -1.78 29.53 -15.44
C PHE A 14 -0.53 28.82 -14.94
N VAL A 15 0.35 29.54 -14.24
CA VAL A 15 1.58 28.98 -13.66
C VAL A 15 1.25 27.94 -12.58
N ILE A 16 0.35 28.27 -11.66
CA ILE A 16 -0.07 27.38 -10.58
C ILE A 16 -0.71 26.11 -11.15
N TYR A 17 -1.68 26.23 -12.06
CA TYR A 17 -2.30 25.06 -12.68
C TYR A 17 -1.31 24.25 -13.51
N GLY A 18 -0.39 24.90 -14.24
CA GLY A 18 0.66 24.23 -14.98
C GLY A 18 1.57 23.39 -14.08
N ILE A 19 2.02 23.96 -12.96
CA ILE A 19 2.82 23.24 -11.95
C ILE A 19 2.04 22.05 -11.39
N VAL A 20 0.77 22.25 -11.02
CA VAL A 20 -0.09 21.17 -10.51
C VAL A 20 -0.20 20.02 -11.51
N ILE A 21 -0.42 20.32 -12.80
CA ILE A 21 -0.49 19.31 -13.86
C ILE A 21 0.81 18.50 -13.94
N VAL A 22 1.97 19.18 -13.92
CA VAL A 22 3.29 18.52 -13.97
C VAL A 22 3.49 17.61 -12.75
N VAL A 23 3.16 18.09 -11.57
CA VAL A 23 3.27 17.30 -10.32
C VAL A 23 2.33 16.08 -10.37
N SER A 24 1.08 16.25 -10.81
CA SER A 24 0.13 15.15 -10.97
C SER A 24 0.62 14.10 -11.97
N MET A 25 1.19 14.54 -13.10
CA MET A 25 1.82 13.65 -14.09
C MET A 25 2.99 12.86 -13.47
N LEU A 26 3.85 13.52 -12.69
CA LEU A 26 4.97 12.88 -12.02
C LEU A 26 4.49 11.80 -11.03
N VAL A 27 3.48 12.12 -10.21
CA VAL A 27 2.87 11.15 -9.28
C VAL A 27 2.27 9.96 -10.04
N ALA A 28 1.57 10.20 -11.15
CA ALA A 28 1.00 9.14 -11.97
C ALA A 28 2.08 8.20 -12.53
N VAL A 29 3.22 8.74 -12.96
CA VAL A 29 4.38 7.95 -13.41
C VAL A 29 4.96 7.12 -12.27
N VAL A 30 5.10 7.68 -11.07
CA VAL A 30 5.59 6.94 -9.90
C VAL A 30 4.68 5.76 -9.56
N ILE A 31 3.37 5.98 -9.48
CA ILE A 31 2.39 4.91 -9.22
C ILE A 31 2.47 3.86 -10.31
N ARG A 32 2.49 4.27 -11.59
CA ARG A 32 2.58 3.34 -12.72
C ARG A 32 3.89 2.53 -12.70
N GLY A 33 5.00 3.14 -12.30
CA GLY A 33 6.27 2.46 -12.10
C GLY A 33 6.21 1.38 -11.02
N ILE A 34 5.59 1.69 -9.87
CA ILE A 34 5.40 0.72 -8.78
C ILE A 34 4.51 -0.44 -9.24
N VAL A 35 3.38 -0.16 -9.90
CA VAL A 35 2.48 -1.20 -10.42
C VAL A 35 3.18 -2.10 -11.43
N TRP A 36 4.03 -1.53 -12.29
CA TRP A 36 4.79 -2.30 -13.26
C TRP A 36 5.90 -3.15 -12.63
N ALA A 37 6.56 -2.63 -11.58
CA ALA A 37 7.54 -3.40 -10.82
C ALA A 37 6.88 -4.57 -10.07
N LEU A 38 5.70 -4.33 -9.49
CA LEU A 38 4.95 -5.35 -8.76
C LEU A 38 4.32 -6.39 -9.71
N SER A 39 3.85 -5.98 -10.89
CA SER A 39 3.31 -6.92 -11.90
C SER A 39 4.36 -7.82 -12.52
N ARG A 40 5.63 -7.41 -12.50
CA ARG A 40 6.78 -8.21 -12.91
C ARG A 40 7.34 -9.09 -11.79
N SER A 41 6.90 -8.89 -10.56
CA SER A 41 7.22 -9.83 -9.48
C SER A 41 6.45 -11.12 -9.76
N PRO A 42 7.12 -12.26 -9.98
CA PRO A 42 6.43 -13.51 -10.27
C PRO A 42 5.46 -13.79 -9.14
N ALA A 43 4.17 -13.90 -9.47
CA ALA A 43 3.12 -14.20 -8.53
C ALA A 43 3.54 -15.44 -7.74
N GLN A 44 3.86 -15.23 -6.46
CA GLN A 44 4.07 -16.32 -5.53
C GLN A 44 2.73 -17.04 -5.46
N GLU A 45 2.68 -18.18 -6.13
CA GLU A 45 1.53 -19.05 -6.31
C GLU A 45 0.84 -19.21 -4.95
N ALA A 46 -0.37 -18.66 -4.82
CA ALA A 46 -1.11 -18.69 -3.57
C ALA A 46 -1.39 -20.16 -3.21
N PRO A 47 -0.85 -20.70 -2.11
CA PRO A 47 -1.13 -22.08 -1.74
C PRO A 47 -2.59 -22.18 -1.29
N THR A 48 -3.35 -23.04 -1.97
CA THR A 48 -4.67 -23.54 -1.53
C THR A 48 -4.61 -23.90 -0.05
N VAL A 49 -5.40 -23.20 0.76
CA VAL A 49 -5.52 -23.45 2.20
C VAL A 49 -6.48 -24.63 2.43
N PRO A 50 -6.05 -25.63 3.22
CA PRO A 50 -6.97 -26.13 4.24
C PRO A 50 -6.38 -26.03 5.66
N ALA A 51 -7.24 -25.51 6.54
CA ALA A 51 -7.34 -25.68 8.00
C ALA A 51 -6.08 -25.64 8.90
N LYS A 52 -6.08 -24.61 9.76
CA LYS A 52 -5.22 -24.43 10.95
C LYS A 52 -5.40 -25.57 11.97
N PRO A 53 -4.33 -26.09 12.59
CA PRO A 53 -3.98 -25.68 13.97
C PRO A 53 -2.49 -25.27 14.14
N THR A 54 -2.25 -24.37 15.10
CA THR A 54 -0.94 -23.86 15.56
C THR A 54 -0.47 -24.67 16.80
N PRO A 55 0.80 -24.68 17.27
CA PRO A 55 2.10 -24.21 16.72
C PRO A 55 3.19 -25.29 16.68
N ALA A 56 4.06 -25.24 15.68
CA ALA A 56 5.43 -25.76 15.80
C ALA A 56 6.36 -24.72 15.18
N LEU A 57 7.43 -24.36 15.89
CA LEU A 57 8.53 -23.56 15.36
C LEU A 57 9.06 -24.30 14.12
N ARG A 58 8.67 -23.86 12.92
CA ARG A 58 9.09 -24.51 11.68
C ARG A 58 10.58 -24.20 11.49
N PRO A 59 11.46 -25.22 11.37
CA PRO A 59 12.83 -24.99 10.94
C PRO A 59 12.79 -24.36 9.53
N ALA A 60 13.83 -23.57 9.24
CA ALA A 60 14.04 -22.74 8.07
C ALA A 60 13.15 -23.09 6.86
N VAL A 61 12.42 -22.08 6.36
CA VAL A 61 11.62 -22.15 5.13
C VAL A 61 12.49 -22.69 4.00
N GLU A 62 12.35 -23.99 3.73
CA GLU A 62 13.04 -24.71 2.67
C GLU A 62 12.45 -24.22 1.34
N GLY A 63 13.16 -23.29 0.69
CA GLY A 63 12.73 -22.69 -0.58
C GLY A 63 13.02 -21.20 -0.72
N VAL A 64 13.31 -20.48 0.37
CA VAL A 64 13.77 -19.08 0.28
C VAL A 64 15.27 -19.05 0.56
N PRO A 65 16.10 -18.65 -0.42
CA PRO A 65 17.53 -18.53 -0.20
C PRO A 65 17.81 -17.57 0.97
N GLN A 66 18.63 -18.03 1.91
CA GLN A 66 18.92 -17.34 3.17
C GLN A 66 19.52 -15.94 2.93
N GLU A 67 20.23 -15.78 1.82
CA GLU A 67 20.78 -14.51 1.35
C GLU A 67 19.69 -13.44 1.13
N HIS A 68 18.52 -13.80 0.61
CA HIS A 68 17.43 -12.83 0.42
C HIS A 68 16.84 -12.41 1.77
N LEU A 69 16.70 -13.35 2.70
CA LEU A 69 16.22 -13.05 4.05
C LEU A 69 17.20 -12.14 4.79
N ALA A 70 18.51 -12.41 4.68
CA ALA A 70 19.55 -11.59 5.28
C ALA A 70 19.55 -10.16 4.72
N VAL A 71 19.43 -9.99 3.40
CA VAL A 71 19.39 -8.66 2.77
C VAL A 71 18.13 -7.89 3.17
N ILE A 72 16.96 -8.53 3.15
CA ILE A 72 15.68 -7.88 3.52
C ILE A 72 15.71 -7.45 4.99
N THR A 73 16.15 -8.35 5.89
CA THR A 73 16.22 -8.05 7.34
C THR A 73 17.25 -6.98 7.65
N ALA A 74 18.42 -7.00 7.00
CA ALA A 74 19.44 -5.95 7.14
C ALA A 74 18.94 -4.60 6.62
N THR A 75 18.22 -4.58 5.50
CA THR A 75 17.63 -3.35 4.93
C THR A 75 16.59 -2.77 5.89
N ILE A 76 15.69 -3.60 6.42
CA ILE A 76 14.70 -3.17 7.40
C ILE A 76 15.38 -2.64 8.68
N ALA A 77 16.40 -3.35 9.19
CA ALA A 77 17.15 -2.92 10.37
C ALA A 77 17.89 -1.59 10.14
N ALA A 78 18.43 -1.36 8.94
CA ALA A 78 19.08 -0.10 8.58
C ALA A 78 18.08 1.06 8.44
N MET A 79 16.87 0.80 7.93
CA MET A 79 15.83 1.83 7.74
C MET A 79 15.07 2.17 9.03
N LEU A 80 14.75 1.17 9.86
CA LEU A 80 13.94 1.34 11.08
C LEU A 80 14.78 1.45 12.37
N GLY A 81 16.07 1.11 12.31
CA GLY A 81 16.93 1.01 13.49
C GLY A 81 16.70 -0.27 14.30
N ALA A 82 17.61 -0.58 15.23
CA ALA A 82 17.64 -1.84 15.98
C ALA A 82 16.46 -2.05 16.97
N HIS A 83 15.60 -1.05 17.18
CA HIS A 83 14.64 -1.03 18.29
C HIS A 83 13.23 -0.61 17.88
N ARG A 84 12.66 -1.23 16.84
CA ARG A 84 11.22 -1.14 16.60
C ARG A 84 10.62 -2.51 16.33
N ILE A 85 10.16 -3.16 17.40
CA ILE A 85 9.33 -4.36 17.30
C ILE A 85 7.99 -3.92 16.70
N VAL A 86 7.80 -4.20 15.42
CA VAL A 86 6.50 -4.01 14.77
C VAL A 86 5.62 -5.19 15.19
N HIS A 87 4.73 -4.95 16.16
CA HIS A 87 3.75 -5.93 16.60
C HIS A 87 2.67 -6.07 15.52
N ILE A 88 2.85 -7.04 14.62
CA ILE A 88 1.84 -7.39 13.61
C ILE A 88 0.89 -8.40 14.25
N GLU A 89 -0.04 -7.91 15.05
CA GLU A 89 -1.20 -8.71 15.46
C GLU A 89 -2.36 -8.44 14.51
N THR A 90 -3.15 -9.47 14.21
CA THR A 90 -4.49 -9.27 13.66
C THR A 90 -5.21 -8.24 14.55
N PRO A 91 -5.80 -7.16 14.01
CA PRO A 91 -6.55 -6.21 14.82
C PRO A 91 -7.55 -6.97 15.69
N GLY A 92 -7.40 -6.83 17.00
CA GLY A 92 -8.18 -7.55 18.00
C GLY A 92 -9.67 -7.44 17.70
N ARG A 93 -10.34 -8.60 17.74
CA ARG A 93 -11.80 -8.84 17.78
C ARG A 93 -12.67 -7.62 17.42
N GLY A 94 -12.87 -7.38 16.12
CA GLY A 94 -14.00 -6.57 15.67
C GLY A 94 -13.88 -5.94 14.29
N TYR A 95 -12.67 -5.60 13.85
CA TYR A 95 -12.46 -4.87 12.59
C TYR A 95 -11.35 -5.52 11.77
N SER A 96 -11.66 -6.65 11.15
CA SER A 96 -10.84 -7.22 10.09
C SER A 96 -11.39 -6.75 8.74
N TRP A 97 -10.50 -6.51 7.78
CA TRP A 97 -10.85 -6.25 6.37
C TRP A 97 -11.87 -7.25 5.82
N THR A 98 -11.80 -8.51 6.28
CA THR A 98 -12.74 -9.57 5.93
C THR A 98 -14.15 -9.40 6.53
N ALA A 99 -14.29 -8.72 7.66
CA ALA A 99 -15.58 -8.40 8.26
C ALA A 99 -16.29 -7.30 7.45
N GLU A 100 -15.57 -6.25 7.06
CA GLU A 100 -16.07 -5.16 6.23
C GLU A 100 -16.45 -5.63 4.82
N ALA A 101 -15.60 -6.46 4.18
CA ALA A 101 -15.94 -7.04 2.88
C ALA A 101 -17.23 -7.88 2.93
N ARG A 102 -17.46 -8.59 4.04
CA ARG A 102 -18.67 -9.40 4.24
C ARG A 102 -19.91 -8.53 4.45
N THR A 103 -19.83 -7.46 5.23
CA THR A 103 -20.98 -6.57 5.43
C THR A 103 -21.39 -5.90 4.13
N VAL A 104 -20.44 -5.41 3.33
CA VAL A 104 -20.71 -4.80 2.02
C VAL A 104 -21.36 -5.79 1.06
N HIS A 105 -20.90 -7.05 1.04
CA HIS A 105 -21.53 -8.08 0.22
C HIS A 105 -22.98 -8.35 0.63
N HIS A 106 -23.28 -8.39 1.94
CA HIS A 106 -24.65 -8.62 2.41
C HIS A 106 -25.56 -7.40 2.27
N THR A 107 -25.05 -6.18 2.38
CA THR A 107 -25.86 -4.95 2.26
C THR A 107 -26.03 -4.48 0.81
N SER A 108 -25.24 -5.00 -0.14
CA SER A 108 -25.34 -4.65 -1.56
C SER A 108 -26.73 -4.89 -2.19
N HIS A 109 -27.51 -5.82 -1.63
CA HIS A 109 -28.83 -6.19 -2.15
C HIS A 109 -30.00 -5.72 -1.27
N THR A 110 -29.79 -4.82 -0.30
CA THR A 110 -30.91 -4.31 0.51
C THR A 110 -31.80 -3.42 -0.36
N PRO A 111 -33.10 -3.75 -0.55
CA PRO A 111 -34.02 -2.89 -1.29
C PRO A 111 -34.20 -1.58 -0.53
N HIS A 112 -33.96 -0.45 -1.19
CA HIS A 112 -34.38 0.86 -0.70
C HIS A 112 -35.90 0.81 -0.54
N LYS A 113 -36.41 0.98 0.69
CA LYS A 113 -37.85 1.19 0.87
C LYS A 113 -38.23 2.56 0.29
N PRO A 114 -39.37 2.66 -0.41
CA PRO A 114 -39.91 3.95 -0.87
C PRO A 114 -40.32 4.84 0.31
#